data_AF-A0A9P7JQ48-F1
#
_entry.id   AF-A0A9P7JQ48-F1
#
_cell.length_a   1.000
_cell.length_b   1.000
_cell.length_c   1.000
_cell.angle_alpha   90.00
_cell.angle_beta   90.00
_cell.angle_gamma   90.00
#
_symmetry.space_group_name_H-M   'P 1'
#
loop_
_entity.id
_entity.type
_entity.pdbx_description
1 polymer ?
#
loop_
_entity_poly.entity_id
_entity_poly.type
_entity_poly.pdbx_seq_one_letter_code
_entity_poly.pdbx_strand_id
1 'polypeptide(L)'
;MFALFESELEWRVACWAIQDGIGHKSFDRLMVIPGNDPEYKHIIYHQNLIDAVKILLRNPAYTNNIVYRPKRVFTNASRDSRIYNEMWTGDWWNTIQFASDKTTYPVYLTLGNLSRAIRWKPSQHACILVAYLSVSKMFGTELSKKQKSTHIQQLFHDSMWIVLEPLIEAGKSDVKVTRGDGKVYMVHPILACYVADYPEKCLVTCAKYGTYPKCKVDDSQMGDGEPGLWRNQCKTSKIIEAARANSTSISNFQKRCKQDNVSGGVRCSFWEGFPHCDIHMSITPDVLHQLYQGVVKHLVYWCSSVMTDTELNARIRSLLPCFGMRHFKNRWSCLAQISGKERKDMGRRILLGYIIGKAPSQVTLLDFIYISQYPSHNKDSLGYLQVALEHHHSNKCILIDLGIRDHFNIPKLHSTQHYAECIRNFDTTDNYNTEMFEHFHIDYAKEGWRATNFRDELPQMT
;
A
#
# COMPACT_ATOMS: atom_id res chain seq x y z
N MET A 1 24.22 22.70 26.45
CA MET A 1 24.01 21.38 27.07
C MET A 1 22.57 21.37 27.55
N PHE A 2 21.64 20.81 26.76
CA PHE A 2 20.23 20.81 27.10
C PHE A 2 19.90 19.47 27.75
N ALA A 3 19.51 19.51 29.03
CA ALA A 3 19.09 18.35 29.80
C ALA A 3 17.61 18.05 29.53
N LEU A 4 17.27 16.77 29.38
CA LEU A 4 15.92 16.27 29.11
C LEU A 4 14.95 16.37 30.30
N PHE A 5 15.38 16.92 31.44
CA PHE A 5 14.63 16.98 32.69
C PHE A 5 14.92 18.30 33.41
N GLU A 6 13.90 18.92 34.00
CA GLU A 6 14.00 20.24 34.66
C GLU A 6 14.64 20.14 36.05
N SER A 7 14.73 18.95 36.65
CA SER A 7 15.43 18.74 37.93
C SER A 7 16.01 17.33 38.10
N GLU A 8 16.96 17.18 39.02
CA GLU A 8 17.54 15.89 39.40
C GLU A 8 16.49 14.91 39.96
N LEU A 9 15.42 15.44 40.59
CA LEU A 9 14.33 14.63 41.10
C LEU A 9 13.56 13.92 39.98
N GLU A 10 13.31 14.60 38.86
CA GLU A 10 12.66 14.01 37.68
C GLU A 10 13.50 12.92 37.04
N TRP A 11 14.82 13.14 36.96
CA TRP A 11 15.75 12.11 36.49
C TRP A 11 15.74 10.86 37.39
N ARG A 12 15.68 11.05 38.72
CA ARG A 12 15.64 9.94 39.69
C ARG A 12 14.31 9.18 39.64
N VAL A 13 13.19 9.87 39.41
CA VAL A 13 11.87 9.23 39.21
C VAL A 13 11.83 8.43 37.89
N ALA A 14 12.40 8.96 36.81
CA ALA A 14 12.52 8.26 35.53
C ALA A 14 13.43 7.02 35.64
N CYS A 15 14.57 7.13 36.33
CA CYS A 15 15.46 6.00 36.59
C CYS A 15 14.79 4.92 37.45
N TRP A 16 14.07 5.32 38.50
CA TRP A 16 13.33 4.41 39.36
C TRP A 16 12.25 3.63 38.60
N ALA A 17 11.48 4.30 37.73
CA ALA A 17 10.42 3.67 36.95
C ALA A 17 10.95 2.64 35.93
N ILE A 18 12.15 2.87 35.38
CA ILE A 18 12.84 1.92 34.49
C ILE A 18 13.38 0.72 35.27
N GLN A 19 13.92 0.93 36.47
CA GLN A 19 14.46 -0.14 37.30
C GLN A 19 13.39 -1.07 37.87
N ASP A 20 12.23 -0.53 38.29
CA ASP A 20 11.14 -1.33 38.88
C ASP A 20 10.13 -1.88 37.85
N GLY A 21 10.38 -1.69 36.54
CA GLY A 21 9.61 -2.34 35.47
C GLY A 21 8.15 -1.88 35.37
N ILE A 22 7.86 -0.63 35.74
CA ILE A 22 6.49 -0.08 35.68
C ILE A 22 6.06 0.02 34.22
N GLY A 23 4.93 -0.61 33.88
CA GLY A 23 4.41 -0.63 32.50
C GLY A 23 4.19 0.78 31.94
N HIS A 24 4.63 1.01 30.69
CA HIS A 24 4.63 2.30 29.97
C HIS A 24 3.33 3.11 30.13
N LYS A 25 2.16 2.47 30.15
CA LYS A 25 0.84 3.13 30.29
C LYS A 25 0.59 3.80 31.64
N SER A 26 1.34 3.44 32.67
CA SER A 26 1.26 4.07 33.99
C SER A 26 2.19 5.30 34.08
N PHE A 27 3.31 5.26 33.37
CA PHE A 27 4.25 6.38 33.25
C PHE A 27 3.69 7.50 32.36
N ASP A 28 3.03 7.14 31.25
CA ASP A 28 2.32 8.07 30.37
C ASP A 28 1.18 8.83 31.09
N ARG A 29 0.59 8.24 32.13
CA ARG A 29 -0.45 8.87 32.97
C ARG A 29 0.12 9.81 34.04
N LEU A 30 1.39 9.66 34.40
CA LEU A 30 2.08 10.54 35.35
C LEU A 30 2.59 11.82 34.65
N MET A 31 2.94 11.70 33.36
CA MET A 31 3.55 12.77 32.54
C MET A 31 2.55 13.51 31.63
N VAL A 32 1.30 13.70 32.07
CA VAL A 32 0.26 14.35 31.22
C VAL A 32 0.67 15.77 30.83
N ILE A 33 1.15 15.94 29.59
CA ILE A 33 1.26 17.23 28.91
C ILE A 33 -0.09 17.50 28.23
N PRO A 34 -0.69 18.70 28.37
CA PRO A 34 -1.99 19.01 27.76
C PRO A 34 -1.86 19.03 26.24
N GLY A 35 -2.46 18.05 25.57
CA GLY A 35 -2.66 18.05 24.12
C GLY A 35 -4.09 18.45 23.79
N ASN A 36 -4.30 19.71 23.43
CA ASN A 36 -5.47 20.14 22.66
C ASN A 36 -5.15 21.51 22.02
N ASP A 37 -4.76 21.47 20.74
CA ASP A 37 -4.88 22.67 19.90
C ASP A 37 -5.58 22.28 18.57
N PRO A 38 -6.83 22.72 18.34
CA PRO A 38 -7.55 22.52 17.09
C PRO A 38 -6.96 23.29 15.90
N GLU A 39 -5.93 24.12 16.08
CA GLU A 39 -5.15 24.76 14.99
C GLU A 39 -3.94 23.95 14.50
N TYR A 40 -3.85 22.65 14.83
CA TYR A 40 -2.70 21.83 14.43
C TYR A 40 -2.53 21.77 12.90
N LYS A 41 -1.54 22.51 12.39
CA LYS A 41 -1.16 22.51 10.97
C LYS A 41 -0.54 21.16 10.61
N HIS A 42 -1.21 20.40 9.76
CA HIS A 42 -0.64 19.19 9.17
C HIS A 42 0.42 19.58 8.13
N ILE A 43 1.68 19.36 8.46
CA ILE A 43 2.79 19.58 7.52
C ILE A 43 2.88 18.35 6.60
N ILE A 44 2.71 18.59 5.30
CA ILE A 44 2.90 17.58 4.24
C ILE A 44 4.23 17.87 3.56
N TYR A 45 5.13 16.89 3.55
CA TYR A 45 6.35 16.95 2.76
C TYR A 45 6.11 16.28 1.42
N HIS A 46 6.20 17.08 0.36
CA HIS A 46 6.03 16.60 -1.00
C HIS A 46 7.03 17.29 -1.93
N GLN A 47 7.45 16.60 -2.98
CA GLN A 47 8.18 17.22 -4.09
C GLN A 47 7.18 17.59 -5.20
N ASN A 48 7.48 18.63 -5.98
CA ASN A 48 6.68 18.92 -7.16
C ASN A 48 6.78 17.74 -8.13
N LEU A 49 5.65 17.09 -8.40
CA LEU A 49 5.61 15.85 -9.19
C LEU A 49 6.08 16.05 -10.63
N ILE A 50 5.79 17.23 -11.20
CA ILE A 50 6.22 17.61 -12.54
C ILE A 50 7.72 17.86 -12.57
N ASP A 51 8.28 18.41 -11.51
CA ASP A 51 9.73 18.56 -11.38
C ASP A 51 10.41 17.21 -11.13
N ALA A 52 9.84 16.31 -10.31
CA ALA A 52 10.34 14.94 -10.14
C ALA A 52 10.31 14.13 -11.46
N VAL A 53 9.23 14.27 -12.24
CA VAL A 53 9.08 13.70 -13.58
C VAL A 53 10.08 14.31 -14.56
N LYS A 54 10.23 15.65 -14.56
CA LYS A 54 11.24 16.34 -15.37
C LYS A 54 12.67 15.96 -14.97
N ILE A 55 12.96 15.75 -13.67
CA ILE A 55 14.27 15.35 -13.13
C ILE A 55 14.64 13.94 -13.59
N LEU A 56 13.71 12.97 -13.53
CA LEU A 56 13.89 11.63 -14.09
C LEU A 56 14.18 11.66 -15.59
N LEU A 57 13.54 12.58 -16.30
CA LEU A 57 13.56 12.58 -17.76
C LEU A 57 14.73 13.43 -18.33
N ARG A 58 15.31 14.37 -17.56
CA ARG A 58 16.31 15.37 -18.03
C ARG A 58 17.79 14.98 -17.95
N ASN A 59 18.13 13.72 -17.89
CA ASN A 59 19.46 13.30 -17.46
C ASN A 59 20.44 12.86 -18.59
N PRO A 60 21.57 13.54 -18.88
CA PRO A 60 22.56 13.09 -19.88
C PRO A 60 23.75 12.30 -19.31
N ALA A 61 24.19 12.60 -18.08
CA ALA A 61 25.03 11.75 -17.23
C ALA A 61 24.99 12.19 -15.76
N TYR A 62 23.81 12.32 -15.17
CA TYR A 62 23.55 11.88 -13.79
C TYR A 62 23.88 10.39 -13.54
N THR A 63 24.38 9.72 -14.57
CA THR A 63 25.29 8.59 -14.59
C THR A 63 26.61 8.79 -13.80
N ASN A 64 27.00 9.99 -13.31
CA ASN A 64 28.05 10.15 -12.26
C ASN A 64 27.95 11.40 -11.33
N ASN A 65 27.07 12.38 -11.57
CA ASN A 65 27.19 13.73 -10.97
C ASN A 65 25.95 14.28 -10.22
N ILE A 66 24.98 13.46 -9.81
CA ILE A 66 23.90 13.97 -8.92
C ILE A 66 24.42 14.17 -7.50
N VAL A 67 24.11 15.33 -6.92
CA VAL A 67 24.28 15.63 -5.50
C VAL A 67 22.93 15.44 -4.79
N TYR A 68 22.83 14.38 -4.00
CA TYR A 68 21.58 13.93 -3.38
C TYR A 68 21.27 14.55 -2.01
N ARG A 69 22.13 15.44 -1.49
CA ARG A 69 21.99 16.02 -0.14
C ARG A 69 22.43 17.49 -0.10
N PRO A 70 21.85 18.32 0.79
CA PRO A 70 22.31 19.69 0.96
C PRO A 70 23.75 19.74 1.50
N LYS A 71 24.50 20.76 1.10
CA LYS A 71 25.90 20.95 1.49
C LYS A 71 26.13 22.39 1.92
N ARG A 72 26.65 22.60 3.14
CA ARG A 72 27.07 23.93 3.59
C ARG A 72 28.55 24.12 3.26
N VAL A 73 28.86 25.19 2.54
CA VAL A 73 30.21 25.52 2.09
C VAL A 73 30.63 26.83 2.75
N PHE A 74 31.84 26.83 3.30
CA PHE A 74 32.40 27.96 4.03
C PHE A 74 33.75 28.35 3.42
N THR A 75 34.13 29.62 3.57
CA THR A 75 35.39 30.14 3.03
C THR A 75 36.63 29.54 3.69
N ASN A 76 36.51 29.00 4.90
CA ASN A 76 37.60 28.40 5.67
C ASN A 76 37.09 27.32 6.64
N ALA A 77 38.01 26.61 7.30
CA ALA A 77 37.71 25.55 8.27
C ALA A 77 37.02 26.07 9.54
N SER A 78 37.23 27.34 9.89
CA SER A 78 36.62 28.03 11.04
C SER A 78 35.13 28.32 10.84
N ARG A 79 34.64 28.30 9.59
CA ARG A 79 33.23 28.47 9.18
C ARG A 79 32.63 29.87 9.41
N ASP A 80 33.48 30.89 9.51
CA ASP A 80 33.07 32.24 9.91
C ASP A 80 32.28 33.01 8.83
N SER A 81 32.43 32.65 7.56
CA SER A 81 31.71 33.27 6.45
C SER A 81 31.21 32.22 5.47
N ARG A 82 29.90 32.25 5.21
CA ARG A 82 29.18 31.25 4.42
C ARG A 82 29.09 31.67 2.96
N ILE A 83 29.37 30.73 2.07
CA ILE A 83 29.28 30.92 0.63
C ILE A 83 27.93 30.37 0.15
N TYR A 84 27.19 31.17 -0.60
CA TYR A 84 25.94 30.79 -1.26
C TYR A 84 26.15 30.91 -2.78
N ASN A 85 26.08 29.78 -3.50
CA ASN A 85 26.26 29.80 -4.95
C ASN A 85 25.29 28.86 -5.71
N GLU A 86 24.81 27.79 -5.08
CA GLU A 86 23.94 26.77 -5.69
C GLU A 86 22.72 26.46 -4.81
N MET A 87 21.62 25.95 -5.38
CA MET A 87 20.36 25.72 -4.65
C MET A 87 20.48 24.76 -3.45
N TRP A 88 21.33 23.73 -3.53
CA TRP A 88 21.61 22.79 -2.41
C TRP A 88 22.55 23.37 -1.33
N THR A 89 23.08 24.58 -1.53
CA THR A 89 23.87 25.35 -0.54
C THR A 89 23.04 26.44 0.16
N GLY A 90 21.86 26.75 -0.37
CA GLY A 90 20.91 27.73 0.15
C GLY A 90 20.15 27.27 1.41
N ASP A 91 19.57 28.23 2.12
CA ASP A 91 18.87 27.96 3.39
C ASP A 91 17.53 27.27 3.21
N TRP A 92 16.86 27.48 2.09
CA TRP A 92 15.57 26.88 1.78
C TRP A 92 15.59 25.32 1.74
N TRP A 93 16.61 24.69 1.11
CA TRP A 93 16.75 23.21 1.10
C TRP A 93 17.06 22.67 2.51
N ASN A 94 17.81 23.42 3.32
CA ASN A 94 18.08 23.04 4.71
C ASN A 94 16.78 23.03 5.52
N THR A 95 15.93 24.05 5.43
CA THR A 95 14.74 24.22 6.27
C THR A 95 13.66 23.15 6.06
N ILE A 96 13.54 22.58 4.85
CA ILE A 96 12.48 21.60 4.50
C ILE A 96 12.75 20.20 5.09
N GLN A 97 13.98 19.91 5.55
CA GLN A 97 14.39 18.58 6.05
C GLN A 97 14.23 18.39 7.58
N PHE A 98 13.76 19.40 8.33
CA PHE A 98 13.89 19.45 9.80
C PHE A 98 12.59 19.37 10.64
N ALA A 99 11.52 18.69 10.21
CA ALA A 99 10.38 18.51 11.13
C ALA A 99 9.82 17.07 11.23
N SER A 100 9.39 16.75 12.44
CA SER A 100 9.75 15.56 13.22
C SER A 100 8.63 14.52 13.44
N ASP A 101 9.06 13.35 13.93
CA ASP A 101 8.35 12.34 14.73
C ASP A 101 6.88 12.04 14.41
N LYS A 102 6.66 11.03 13.56
CA LYS A 102 5.46 10.17 13.50
C LYS A 102 5.71 9.04 12.50
N THR A 103 5.09 7.87 12.72
CA THR A 103 4.97 6.83 11.67
C THR A 103 4.48 7.48 10.37
N THR A 104 5.31 7.52 9.34
CA THR A 104 4.98 8.12 8.04
C THR A 104 4.58 7.02 7.05
N TYR A 105 3.65 7.34 6.15
CA TYR A 105 3.24 6.45 5.06
C TYR A 105 3.85 6.98 3.75
N PRO A 106 4.88 6.35 3.20
CA PRO A 106 5.52 6.83 1.98
C PRO A 106 4.62 6.61 0.75
N VAL A 107 4.63 7.58 -0.16
CA VAL A 107 3.99 7.50 -1.47
C VAL A 107 5.10 7.41 -2.51
N TYR A 108 5.09 6.34 -3.30
CA TYR A 108 6.05 6.12 -4.36
C TYR A 108 5.40 6.31 -5.73
N LEU A 109 6.20 6.77 -6.70
CA LEU A 109 5.80 6.95 -8.09
C LEU A 109 6.81 6.28 -9.02
N THR A 110 6.32 5.69 -10.11
CA THR A 110 7.13 5.18 -11.21
C THR A 110 6.42 5.46 -12.53
N LEU A 111 7.17 5.40 -13.64
CA LEU A 111 6.61 5.64 -14.97
C LEU A 111 6.16 4.32 -15.63
N GLY A 112 4.91 4.31 -16.13
CA GLY A 112 4.31 3.15 -16.78
C GLY A 112 4.99 2.74 -18.10
N ASN A 113 5.68 3.66 -18.76
CA ASN A 113 6.40 3.43 -20.01
C ASN A 113 7.87 3.01 -19.83
N LEU A 114 8.34 2.80 -18.60
CA LEU A 114 9.63 2.16 -18.35
C LEU A 114 9.49 0.64 -18.49
N SER A 115 10.54 -0.01 -18.99
CA SER A 115 10.52 -1.48 -19.04
C SER A 115 10.46 -2.05 -17.62
N ARG A 116 9.75 -3.17 -17.47
CA ARG A 116 9.64 -3.89 -16.19
C ARG A 116 11.02 -4.12 -15.54
N ALA A 117 12.00 -4.55 -16.35
CA ALA A 117 13.35 -4.85 -15.89
C ALA A 117 14.09 -3.63 -15.29
N ILE A 118 13.71 -2.41 -15.66
CA ILE A 118 14.24 -1.16 -15.10
C ILE A 118 13.46 -0.79 -13.82
N ARG A 119 12.12 -0.81 -13.87
CA ARG A 119 11.27 -0.52 -12.70
C ARG A 119 11.60 -1.39 -11.49
N TRP A 120 11.93 -2.65 -11.74
CA TRP A 120 12.16 -3.68 -10.73
C TRP A 120 13.56 -3.68 -10.11
N LYS A 121 14.48 -2.85 -10.59
CA LYS A 121 15.84 -2.78 -10.05
C LYS A 121 15.96 -1.56 -9.15
N PRO A 122 16.06 -1.71 -7.82
CA PRO A 122 16.23 -0.57 -6.92
C PRO A 122 17.40 0.33 -7.26
N SER A 123 18.51 -0.27 -7.70
CA SER A 123 19.71 0.43 -8.15
C SER A 123 19.54 1.28 -9.41
N GLN A 124 18.41 1.17 -10.11
CA GLN A 124 18.10 2.00 -11.29
C GLN A 124 17.27 3.23 -10.93
N HIS A 125 16.84 3.38 -9.67
CA HIS A 125 16.08 4.54 -9.16
C HIS A 125 14.87 4.93 -10.03
N ALA A 126 14.27 3.94 -10.69
CA ALA A 126 13.09 4.09 -11.55
C ALA A 126 11.79 4.28 -10.76
N CYS A 127 11.87 4.20 -9.44
CA CYS A 127 10.79 4.48 -8.50
C CYS A 127 11.27 5.56 -7.52
N ILE A 128 10.49 6.62 -7.37
CA ILE A 128 10.81 7.78 -6.56
C ILE A 128 9.78 7.93 -5.45
N LEU A 129 10.27 8.23 -4.24
CA LEU A 129 9.45 8.67 -3.13
C LEU A 129 8.98 10.12 -3.37
N VAL A 130 7.67 10.33 -3.50
CA VAL A 130 7.08 11.66 -3.80
C VAL A 130 6.49 12.36 -2.59
N ALA A 131 6.08 11.61 -1.56
CA ALA A 131 5.55 12.18 -0.33
C ALA A 131 5.67 11.22 0.85
N TYR A 132 5.67 11.79 2.06
CA TYR A 132 5.38 11.06 3.30
C TYR A 132 4.06 11.57 3.86
N LEU A 133 3.04 10.72 3.89
CA LEU A 133 1.75 11.05 4.49
C LEU A 133 1.84 10.89 6.01
N SER A 134 1.24 11.82 6.73
CA SER A 134 1.16 11.76 8.19
C SER A 134 0.17 10.67 8.60
N VAL A 135 0.63 9.65 9.34
CA VAL A 135 -0.27 8.71 10.02
C VAL A 135 -0.61 9.32 11.37
N SER A 136 -1.66 10.13 11.41
CA SER A 136 -2.05 10.82 12.63
C SER A 136 -2.58 9.82 13.67
N LYS A 137 -1.70 9.43 14.62
CA LYS A 137 -2.08 8.78 15.89
C LYS A 137 -2.66 9.78 16.90
N MET A 138 -2.82 11.05 16.50
CA MET A 138 -2.99 12.19 17.40
C MET A 138 -4.43 12.42 17.89
N PHE A 139 -5.38 11.57 17.52
CA PHE A 139 -6.73 11.74 18.04
C PHE A 139 -6.77 11.25 19.50
N GLY A 140 -6.90 12.20 20.45
CA GLY A 140 -7.15 11.92 21.86
C GLY A 140 -8.41 11.06 22.09
N THR A 141 -8.78 10.83 23.34
CA THR A 141 -9.96 10.03 23.71
C THR A 141 -11.30 10.68 23.32
N GLU A 142 -11.29 11.95 22.93
CA GLU A 142 -12.49 12.78 22.68
C GLU A 142 -13.26 12.41 21.41
N LEU A 143 -12.58 11.88 20.38
CA LEU A 143 -13.25 11.48 19.13
C LEU A 143 -13.67 10.01 19.15
N SER A 144 -14.87 9.72 18.68
CA SER A 144 -15.30 8.33 18.44
C SER A 144 -14.44 7.67 17.36
N LYS A 145 -14.32 6.34 17.39
CA LYS A 145 -13.61 5.56 16.35
C LYS A 145 -14.06 5.91 14.92
N LYS A 146 -15.36 6.19 14.76
CA LYS A 146 -15.97 6.56 13.47
C LYS A 146 -15.50 7.94 13.00
N GLN A 147 -15.45 8.92 13.90
CA GLN A 147 -14.94 10.26 13.59
C GLN A 147 -13.45 10.23 13.26
N LYS A 148 -12.65 9.49 14.04
CA LYS A 148 -11.21 9.27 13.75
C LYS A 148 -11.01 8.69 12.34
N SER A 149 -11.74 7.62 12.02
CA SER A 149 -11.66 7.00 10.69
C SER A 149 -12.09 7.96 9.57
N THR A 150 -13.08 8.81 9.79
CA THR A 150 -13.55 9.80 8.81
C THR A 150 -12.47 10.85 8.56
N HIS A 151 -11.88 11.38 9.64
CA HIS A 151 -10.84 12.40 9.55
C HIS A 151 -9.57 11.85 8.88
N ILE A 152 -9.17 10.60 9.18
CA ILE A 152 -8.05 9.95 8.49
C ILE A 152 -8.32 9.84 6.99
N GLN A 153 -9.54 9.48 6.58
CA GLN A 153 -9.91 9.43 5.16
C GLN A 153 -9.81 10.82 4.52
N GLN A 154 -10.34 11.85 5.16
CA GLN A 154 -10.26 13.23 4.65
C GLN A 154 -8.82 13.70 4.52
N LEU A 155 -8.03 13.57 5.59
CA LEU A 155 -6.62 13.94 5.60
C LEU A 155 -5.84 13.23 4.49
N PHE A 156 -6.12 11.95 4.24
CA PHE A 156 -5.50 11.22 3.14
C PHE A 156 -5.85 11.83 1.77
N HIS A 157 -7.13 12.08 1.49
CA HIS A 157 -7.55 12.65 0.21
C HIS A 157 -7.04 14.08 0.03
N ASP A 158 -7.08 14.91 1.07
CA ASP A 158 -6.56 16.28 1.02
C ASP A 158 -5.04 16.27 0.79
N SER A 159 -4.31 15.37 1.45
CA SER A 159 -2.87 15.24 1.26
C SER A 159 -2.52 14.73 -0.14
N MET A 160 -3.21 13.71 -0.64
CA MET A 160 -3.00 13.19 -1.98
C MET A 160 -3.39 14.21 -3.06
N TRP A 161 -4.40 15.07 -2.81
CA TRP A 161 -4.73 16.18 -3.70
C TRP A 161 -3.54 17.11 -3.83
N ILE A 162 -2.99 17.60 -2.72
CA ILE A 162 -1.83 18.51 -2.72
C ILE A 162 -0.64 17.89 -3.46
N VAL A 163 -0.38 16.59 -3.26
CA VAL A 163 0.73 15.89 -3.90
C VAL A 163 0.52 15.74 -5.41
N LEU A 164 -0.70 15.40 -5.85
CA LEU A 164 -0.97 14.99 -7.23
C LEU A 164 -1.70 16.04 -8.08
N GLU A 165 -2.19 17.14 -7.50
CA GLU A 165 -2.84 18.25 -8.20
C GLU A 165 -2.05 18.75 -9.43
N PRO A 166 -0.69 18.84 -9.39
CA PRO A 166 0.09 19.23 -10.57
C PRO A 166 -0.13 18.34 -11.80
N LEU A 167 -0.61 17.09 -11.62
CA LEU A 167 -0.96 16.20 -12.74
C LEU A 167 -2.23 16.61 -13.48
N ILE A 168 -3.13 17.38 -12.85
CA ILE A 168 -4.38 17.79 -13.48
C ILE A 168 -4.10 18.69 -14.68
N GLU A 169 -3.31 19.74 -14.46
CA GLU A 169 -2.93 20.65 -15.54
C GLU A 169 -1.98 19.96 -16.52
N ALA A 170 -0.97 19.25 -16.01
CA ALA A 170 0.00 18.56 -16.85
C ALA A 170 -0.59 17.43 -17.71
N GLY A 171 -1.70 16.82 -17.30
CA GLY A 171 -2.38 15.82 -18.13
C GLY A 171 -3.28 16.45 -19.20
N LYS A 172 -3.77 17.69 -18.98
CA LYS A 172 -4.61 18.43 -19.94
C LYS A 172 -3.75 19.19 -20.96
N SER A 173 -2.70 19.82 -20.48
CA SER A 173 -1.75 20.61 -21.26
C SER A 173 -0.51 19.79 -21.56
N ASP A 174 0.10 20.02 -22.70
CA ASP A 174 1.30 19.36 -23.15
C ASP A 174 2.54 19.85 -22.36
N VAL A 175 3.18 18.95 -21.60
CA VAL A 175 4.40 19.30 -20.85
C VAL A 175 5.61 19.05 -21.73
N LYS A 176 6.40 20.10 -21.97
CA LYS A 176 7.71 19.98 -22.61
C LYS A 176 8.70 19.32 -21.66
N VAL A 177 9.18 18.15 -22.06
CA VAL A 177 10.22 17.42 -21.33
C VAL A 177 11.42 17.18 -22.25
N THR A 178 12.57 17.68 -21.83
CA THR A 178 13.84 17.37 -22.48
C THR A 178 14.30 15.99 -22.01
N ARG A 179 14.51 15.06 -22.93
CA ARG A 179 15.07 13.74 -22.66
C ARG A 179 16.59 13.83 -22.51
N GLY A 180 17.22 12.81 -21.93
CA GLY A 180 18.68 12.72 -21.76
C GLY A 180 19.51 12.90 -23.05
N ASP A 181 18.94 12.68 -24.23
CA ASP A 181 19.59 12.93 -25.54
C ASP A 181 19.41 14.37 -26.05
N GLY A 182 18.90 15.28 -25.22
CA GLY A 182 18.68 16.70 -25.55
C GLY A 182 17.43 16.96 -26.39
N LYS A 183 16.71 15.93 -26.84
CA LYS A 183 15.47 16.10 -27.61
C LYS A 183 14.32 16.49 -26.70
N VAL A 184 13.48 17.41 -27.16
CA VAL A 184 12.28 17.85 -26.44
C VAL A 184 11.08 17.06 -26.93
N TYR A 185 10.36 16.46 -25.98
CA TYR A 185 9.12 15.74 -26.22
C TYR A 185 7.97 16.45 -25.52
N MET A 186 6.80 16.35 -26.13
CA MET A 186 5.54 16.73 -25.51
C MET A 186 5.00 15.51 -24.79
N VAL A 187 4.79 15.60 -23.48
CA VAL A 187 4.29 14.50 -22.67
C VAL A 187 3.04 14.91 -21.91
N HIS A 188 2.13 13.96 -21.74
CA HIS A 188 0.90 14.11 -20.97
C HIS A 188 0.94 13.09 -19.82
N PRO A 189 1.48 13.44 -18.65
CA PRO A 189 1.46 12.55 -17.50
C PRO A 189 0.02 12.32 -17.03
N ILE A 190 -0.38 11.05 -17.00
CA ILE A 190 -1.71 10.60 -16.57
C ILE A 190 -1.53 9.51 -15.52
N LEU A 191 -2.37 9.51 -14.49
CA LEU A 191 -2.42 8.45 -13.49
C LEU A 191 -3.01 7.16 -14.10
N ALA A 192 -2.14 6.23 -14.48
CA ALA A 192 -2.56 4.96 -15.09
C ALA A 192 -2.92 3.88 -14.07
N CYS A 193 -2.08 3.70 -13.04
CA CYS A 193 -2.26 2.64 -12.03
C CYS A 193 -2.08 3.17 -10.61
N TYR A 194 -2.88 2.66 -9.68
CA TYR A 194 -2.73 2.88 -8.25
C TYR A 194 -2.59 1.52 -7.55
N VAL A 195 -1.38 1.25 -7.03
CA VAL A 195 -1.04 -0.01 -6.34
C VAL A 195 -1.23 0.19 -4.85
N ALA A 196 -2.05 -0.64 -4.21
CA ALA A 196 -2.32 -0.59 -2.77
C ALA A 196 -2.81 -1.96 -2.26
N ASP A 197 -2.95 -2.11 -0.95
CA ASP A 197 -3.64 -3.24 -0.36
C ASP A 197 -5.18 -3.06 -0.39
N TYR A 198 -5.97 -4.04 0.08
CA TYR A 198 -7.44 -3.94 0.00
C TYR A 198 -8.05 -2.77 0.83
N PRO A 199 -7.71 -2.62 2.13
CA PRO A 199 -8.10 -1.43 2.89
C PRO A 199 -7.78 -0.11 2.19
N GLU A 200 -6.58 0.02 1.62
CA GLU A 200 -6.12 1.24 0.95
C GLU A 200 -6.82 1.45 -0.39
N LYS A 201 -7.11 0.39 -1.15
CA LYS A 201 -7.97 0.48 -2.34
C LYS A 201 -9.35 1.04 -1.99
N CYS A 202 -9.92 0.62 -0.85
CA CYS A 202 -11.20 1.16 -0.38
C CYS A 202 -11.10 2.64 -0.02
N LEU A 203 -10.01 3.03 0.65
CA LEU A 203 -9.71 4.42 0.98
C LEU A 203 -9.65 5.27 -0.29
N VAL A 204 -8.73 4.93 -1.21
CA VAL A 204 -8.46 5.67 -2.47
C VAL A 204 -9.70 5.84 -3.35
N THR A 205 -10.50 4.80 -3.49
CA THR A 205 -11.72 4.82 -4.32
C THR A 205 -12.96 5.34 -3.61
N CYS A 206 -12.83 5.70 -2.33
CA CYS A 206 -13.95 6.00 -1.44
C CYS A 206 -14.98 4.85 -1.34
N ALA A 207 -14.60 3.62 -1.67
CA ALA A 207 -15.48 2.46 -1.55
C ALA A 207 -15.79 2.13 -0.07
N LYS A 208 -17.02 1.72 0.21
CA LYS A 208 -17.40 1.18 1.52
C LYS A 208 -16.56 -0.07 1.81
N TYR A 209 -15.90 -0.10 2.96
CA TYR A 209 -15.15 -1.27 3.39
C TYR A 209 -16.06 -2.50 3.45
N GLY A 210 -15.57 -3.63 2.93
CA GLY A 210 -16.37 -4.84 2.76
C GLY A 210 -17.03 -4.95 1.38
N THR A 211 -16.96 -3.90 0.55
CA THR A 211 -17.40 -3.91 -0.86
C THR A 211 -16.20 -3.96 -1.80
N TYR A 212 -16.39 -4.32 -3.08
CA TYR A 212 -15.27 -4.36 -4.02
C TYR A 212 -15.03 -3.00 -4.71
N PRO A 213 -13.79 -2.47 -4.73
CA PRO A 213 -13.51 -1.14 -5.30
C PRO A 213 -13.79 -0.98 -6.79
N LYS A 214 -13.63 -2.01 -7.64
CA LYS A 214 -13.78 -1.83 -9.11
C LYS A 214 -15.19 -2.07 -9.65
N CYS A 215 -16.02 -2.84 -8.95
CA CYS A 215 -17.36 -3.20 -9.42
C CYS A 215 -18.41 -3.08 -8.31
N LYS A 216 -19.67 -2.88 -8.71
CA LYS A 216 -20.84 -2.87 -7.83
C LYS A 216 -21.41 -4.29 -7.82
N VAL A 217 -20.98 -5.04 -6.82
CA VAL A 217 -21.55 -6.33 -6.44
C VAL A 217 -22.13 -6.21 -5.03
N ASP A 218 -23.26 -6.87 -4.79
CA ASP A 218 -23.85 -6.93 -3.46
C ASP A 218 -22.93 -7.71 -2.50
N ASP A 219 -22.91 -7.32 -1.22
CA ASP A 219 -22.05 -7.99 -0.24
C ASP A 219 -22.47 -9.45 0.03
N SER A 220 -23.71 -9.82 -0.31
CA SER A 220 -24.20 -11.20 -0.27
C SER A 220 -23.87 -12.03 -1.53
N GLN A 221 -23.43 -11.41 -2.62
CA GLN A 221 -23.27 -12.05 -3.95
C GLN A 221 -21.81 -12.10 -4.45
N MET A 222 -20.85 -11.59 -3.67
CA MET A 222 -19.44 -11.58 -4.05
C MET A 222 -18.87 -12.98 -4.36
N GLY A 223 -19.43 -14.01 -3.73
CA GLY A 223 -19.01 -15.38 -3.87
C GLY A 223 -19.50 -16.06 -5.15
N ASP A 224 -20.41 -15.45 -5.91
CA ASP A 224 -21.18 -16.15 -6.96
C ASP A 224 -20.33 -16.52 -8.18
N GLY A 225 -19.30 -15.74 -8.47
CA GLY A 225 -18.36 -16.00 -9.57
C GLY A 225 -18.54 -15.09 -10.77
N GLU A 226 -19.42 -14.10 -10.67
CA GLU A 226 -19.66 -13.12 -11.73
C GLU A 226 -19.14 -11.74 -11.32
N PRO A 227 -18.48 -10.99 -12.24
CA PRO A 227 -18.12 -9.61 -11.98
C PRO A 227 -19.36 -8.73 -11.93
N GLY A 228 -19.45 -7.84 -10.94
CA GLY A 228 -20.49 -6.82 -10.88
C GLY A 228 -20.33 -5.73 -11.96
N LEU A 229 -21.30 -4.82 -12.02
CA LEU A 229 -21.20 -3.66 -12.92
C LEU A 229 -20.03 -2.75 -12.54
N TRP A 230 -19.26 -2.29 -13.52
CA TRP A 230 -18.12 -1.41 -13.26
C TRP A 230 -18.52 -0.14 -12.51
N ARG A 231 -17.74 0.16 -11.48
CA ARG A 231 -17.78 1.48 -10.83
C ARG A 231 -17.10 2.49 -11.74
N ASN A 232 -17.55 3.72 -11.62
CA ASN A 232 -17.04 4.82 -12.42
C ASN A 232 -16.91 6.05 -11.52
N GLN A 233 -15.81 6.77 -11.70
CA GLN A 233 -15.46 7.90 -10.85
C GLN A 233 -16.53 8.99 -10.84
N CYS A 234 -17.13 9.30 -12.00
CA CYS A 234 -18.16 10.33 -12.13
C CYS A 234 -19.44 9.94 -11.39
N LYS A 235 -19.79 8.65 -11.38
CA LYS A 235 -20.93 8.16 -10.59
C LYS A 235 -20.65 8.29 -9.09
N THR A 236 -19.44 7.92 -8.66
CA THR A 236 -19.01 8.05 -7.27
C THR A 236 -19.04 9.52 -6.81
N SER A 237 -18.51 10.46 -7.61
CA SER A 237 -18.59 11.89 -7.32
C SER A 237 -20.03 12.39 -7.24
N LYS A 238 -20.91 12.01 -8.18
CA LYS A 238 -22.33 12.38 -8.14
C LYS A 238 -23.05 11.87 -6.89
N ILE A 239 -22.72 10.66 -6.42
CA ILE A 239 -23.27 10.11 -5.17
C ILE A 239 -22.83 10.98 -3.98
N ILE A 240 -21.55 11.35 -3.93
CA ILE A 240 -20.99 12.20 -2.87
C ILE A 240 -21.63 13.60 -2.90
N GLU A 241 -21.76 14.20 -4.07
CA GLU A 241 -22.40 15.51 -4.27
C GLU A 241 -23.87 15.50 -3.88
N ALA A 242 -24.63 14.50 -4.34
CA ALA A 242 -26.04 14.36 -3.99
C ALA A 242 -26.24 14.09 -2.50
N ALA A 243 -25.37 13.28 -1.88
CA ALA A 243 -25.39 13.09 -0.44
C ALA A 243 -25.11 14.41 0.28
N ARG A 244 -24.11 15.18 -0.15
CA ARG A 244 -23.74 16.49 0.43
C ARG A 244 -24.88 17.50 0.33
N ALA A 245 -25.54 17.62 -0.83
CA ALA A 245 -26.65 18.55 -1.03
C ALA A 245 -27.87 18.21 -0.15
N ASN A 246 -28.11 16.92 0.12
CA ASN A 246 -29.31 16.44 0.81
C ASN A 246 -29.06 16.04 2.28
N SER A 247 -27.95 16.46 2.87
CA SER A 247 -27.63 16.14 4.26
C SER A 247 -27.23 17.37 5.08
N THR A 248 -27.87 17.52 6.23
CA THR A 248 -27.63 18.57 7.22
C THR A 248 -26.63 18.14 8.30
N SER A 249 -26.33 16.85 8.40
CA SER A 249 -25.41 16.28 9.40
C SER A 249 -24.43 15.26 8.79
N ILE A 250 -23.25 15.12 9.41
CA ILE A 250 -22.22 14.14 9.00
C ILE A 250 -22.76 12.70 9.04
N SER A 251 -23.63 12.38 10.00
CA SER A 251 -24.23 11.05 10.12
C SER A 251 -25.19 10.75 8.97
N ASN A 252 -26.01 11.73 8.56
CA ASN A 252 -26.92 11.61 7.42
C ASN A 252 -26.15 11.49 6.10
N PHE A 253 -25.11 12.33 5.91
CA PHE A 253 -24.19 12.23 4.77
C PHE A 253 -23.62 10.81 4.63
N GLN A 254 -23.03 10.29 5.72
CA GLN A 254 -22.46 8.95 5.74
C GLN A 254 -23.48 7.85 5.46
N LYS A 255 -24.70 7.99 5.96
CA LYS A 255 -25.77 7.01 5.73
C LYS A 255 -26.15 6.96 4.26
N ARG A 256 -26.33 8.12 3.62
CA ARG A 256 -26.66 8.24 2.20
C ARG A 256 -25.56 7.65 1.31
N CYS A 257 -24.30 8.03 1.52
CA CYS A 257 -23.19 7.46 0.76
C CYS A 257 -23.12 5.93 0.86
N LYS A 258 -23.35 5.39 2.07
CA LYS A 258 -23.29 3.93 2.31
C LYS A 258 -24.42 3.14 1.65
N GLN A 259 -25.56 3.75 1.33
CA GLN A 259 -26.63 3.11 0.57
C GLN A 259 -26.16 2.72 -0.84
N ASP A 260 -25.24 3.49 -1.41
CA ASP A 260 -24.63 3.22 -2.71
C ASP A 260 -23.22 2.61 -2.61
N ASN A 261 -22.89 2.02 -1.44
CA ASN A 261 -21.61 1.38 -1.18
C ASN A 261 -20.40 2.34 -1.29
N VAL A 262 -20.59 3.62 -1.00
CA VAL A 262 -19.54 4.64 -0.82
C VAL A 262 -19.28 4.84 0.68
N SER A 263 -18.03 5.04 1.09
CA SER A 263 -17.62 5.08 2.51
C SER A 263 -18.31 6.19 3.31
N GLY A 264 -18.55 7.34 2.65
CA GLY A 264 -19.09 8.57 3.24
C GLY A 264 -18.11 9.28 4.17
N GLY A 265 -16.81 8.93 4.13
CA GLY A 265 -15.79 9.61 4.92
C GLY A 265 -15.27 10.88 4.25
N VAL A 266 -15.29 10.91 2.92
CA VAL A 266 -14.65 11.92 2.07
C VAL A 266 -15.72 12.78 1.40
N ARG A 267 -15.49 14.09 1.34
CA ARG A 267 -16.40 15.06 0.70
C ARG A 267 -15.95 15.49 -0.69
N CYS A 268 -14.64 15.52 -0.93
CA CYS A 268 -14.02 15.81 -2.21
C CYS A 268 -12.89 14.80 -2.39
N SER A 269 -12.91 14.05 -3.49
CA SER A 269 -11.91 12.99 -3.71
C SER A 269 -10.70 13.53 -4.44
N PHE A 270 -9.48 13.10 -4.07
CA PHE A 270 -8.25 13.63 -4.67
C PHE A 270 -8.12 13.46 -6.20
N TRP A 271 -8.83 12.49 -6.77
CA TRP A 271 -8.79 12.17 -8.20
C TRP A 271 -9.79 12.99 -9.03
N GLU A 272 -10.57 13.87 -8.39
CA GLU A 272 -11.51 14.73 -9.11
C GLU A 272 -10.78 15.65 -10.10
N GLY A 273 -11.28 15.74 -11.33
CA GLY A 273 -10.68 16.60 -12.36
C GLY A 273 -9.43 16.04 -13.06
N PHE A 274 -8.95 14.85 -12.68
CA PHE A 274 -7.83 14.19 -13.36
C PHE A 274 -8.23 13.83 -14.81
N PRO A 275 -7.43 14.24 -15.82
CA PRO A 275 -7.74 13.94 -17.21
C PRO A 275 -7.44 12.47 -17.53
N HIS A 276 -8.31 11.84 -18.33
CA HIS A 276 -8.12 10.48 -18.85
C HIS A 276 -7.84 9.40 -17.78
N CYS A 277 -8.27 9.62 -16.55
CA CYS A 277 -8.15 8.69 -15.43
C CYS A 277 -9.54 8.28 -14.95
N ASP A 278 -9.75 7.00 -14.65
CA ASP A 278 -10.86 6.54 -13.81
C ASP A 278 -10.27 5.74 -12.64
N ILE A 279 -10.39 6.28 -11.42
CA ILE A 279 -9.75 5.68 -10.25
C ILE A 279 -10.15 4.22 -10.02
N HIS A 280 -11.38 3.82 -10.36
CA HIS A 280 -11.86 2.45 -10.17
C HIS A 280 -11.21 1.50 -11.19
N MET A 281 -10.86 2.00 -12.38
CA MET A 281 -10.10 1.23 -13.37
C MET A 281 -8.60 1.16 -13.01
N SER A 282 -8.03 2.27 -12.54
CA SER A 282 -6.60 2.40 -12.21
C SER A 282 -6.16 1.53 -11.03
N ILE A 283 -7.09 1.10 -10.16
CA ILE A 283 -6.77 0.20 -9.06
C ILE A 283 -6.43 -1.19 -9.59
N THR A 284 -5.21 -1.65 -9.36
CA THR A 284 -4.76 -2.97 -9.84
C THR A 284 -5.00 -4.07 -8.80
N PRO A 285 -5.12 -5.35 -9.19
CA PRO A 285 -5.06 -6.47 -8.27
C PRO A 285 -3.67 -6.59 -7.64
N ASP A 286 -3.58 -7.27 -6.50
CA ASP A 286 -2.32 -7.42 -5.77
C ASP A 286 -2.08 -8.88 -5.37
N VAL A 287 -1.01 -9.48 -5.92
CA VAL A 287 -0.69 -10.89 -5.73
C VAL A 287 -0.35 -11.18 -4.27
N LEU A 288 0.43 -10.30 -3.62
CA LEU A 288 0.88 -10.53 -2.25
C LEU A 288 -0.27 -10.47 -1.24
N HIS A 289 -0.96 -9.33 -1.12
CA HIS A 289 -1.98 -9.10 -0.10
C HIS A 289 -3.34 -9.71 -0.45
N GLN A 290 -3.68 -9.89 -1.73
CA GLN A 290 -4.95 -10.51 -2.14
C GLN A 290 -4.82 -12.01 -2.33
N LEU A 291 -3.91 -12.50 -3.18
CA LEU A 291 -3.81 -13.94 -3.43
C LEU A 291 -3.14 -14.64 -2.25
N TYR A 292 -1.91 -14.29 -1.89
CA TYR A 292 -1.19 -15.03 -0.83
C TYR A 292 -1.71 -14.74 0.58
N GLN A 293 -1.84 -13.47 0.96
CA GLN A 293 -2.30 -13.13 2.31
C GLN A 293 -3.84 -13.22 2.47
N GLY A 294 -4.59 -13.22 1.36
CA GLY A 294 -6.04 -13.37 1.34
C GLY A 294 -6.49 -14.78 0.97
N VAL A 295 -6.41 -15.15 -0.31
CA VAL A 295 -6.93 -16.43 -0.83
C VAL A 295 -6.20 -17.63 -0.26
N VAL A 296 -4.86 -17.66 -0.30
CA VAL A 296 -4.06 -18.78 0.25
C VAL A 296 -4.25 -18.93 1.75
N LYS A 297 -4.46 -17.82 2.49
CA LYS A 297 -4.82 -17.89 3.92
C LYS A 297 -6.09 -18.72 4.13
N HIS A 298 -7.11 -18.50 3.30
CA HIS A 298 -8.35 -19.26 3.35
C HIS A 298 -8.16 -20.70 2.87
N LEU A 299 -7.41 -20.92 1.79
CA LEU A 299 -7.08 -22.26 1.31
C LEU A 299 -6.40 -23.09 2.40
N VAL A 300 -5.40 -22.52 3.07
CA VAL A 300 -4.69 -23.15 4.18
C VAL A 300 -5.65 -23.56 5.29
N TYR A 301 -6.58 -22.67 5.66
CA TYR A 301 -7.59 -22.96 6.68
C TYR A 301 -8.56 -24.08 6.24
N TRP A 302 -9.14 -23.96 5.04
CA TRP A 302 -10.09 -24.95 4.51
C TRP A 302 -9.44 -26.32 4.38
N CYS A 303 -8.21 -26.35 3.91
CA CYS A 303 -7.38 -27.53 3.84
C CYS A 303 -7.28 -28.20 5.21
N SER A 304 -6.79 -27.49 6.23
CA SER A 304 -6.65 -28.02 7.59
C SER A 304 -7.94 -28.57 8.20
N SER A 305 -9.12 -28.17 7.70
CA SER A 305 -10.41 -28.71 8.13
C SER A 305 -10.82 -30.01 7.42
N VAL A 306 -10.31 -30.27 6.21
CA VAL A 306 -10.63 -31.47 5.41
C VAL A 306 -9.78 -32.68 5.83
N MET A 307 -8.59 -32.46 6.39
CA MET A 307 -7.62 -33.52 6.65
C MET A 307 -7.10 -33.46 8.08
N THR A 308 -6.78 -34.62 8.65
CA THR A 308 -6.16 -34.71 9.96
C THR A 308 -4.70 -34.24 9.94
N ASP A 309 -4.21 -33.73 11.07
CA ASP A 309 -2.82 -33.31 11.24
C ASP A 309 -1.83 -34.45 10.91
N THR A 310 -2.20 -35.71 11.13
CA THR A 310 -1.34 -36.88 10.84
C THR A 310 -1.14 -37.08 9.35
N GLU A 311 -2.21 -37.06 8.55
CA GLU A 311 -2.13 -37.21 7.09
C GLU A 311 -1.43 -36.00 6.45
N LEU A 312 -1.74 -34.77 6.91
CA LEU A 312 -1.08 -33.55 6.46
C LEU A 312 0.44 -33.63 6.64
N ASN A 313 0.90 -34.00 7.84
CA ASN A 313 2.33 -34.12 8.12
C ASN A 313 3.00 -35.24 7.32
N ALA A 314 2.30 -36.36 7.07
CA ALA A 314 2.83 -37.44 6.25
C ALA A 314 3.08 -36.97 4.80
N ARG A 315 2.10 -36.29 4.18
CA ARG A 315 2.23 -35.74 2.83
C ARG A 315 3.35 -34.71 2.72
N ILE A 316 3.48 -33.82 3.70
CA ILE A 316 4.57 -32.83 3.73
C ILE A 316 5.95 -33.50 3.80
N ARG A 317 6.10 -34.56 4.61
CA ARG A 317 7.36 -35.32 4.72
C ARG A 317 7.73 -36.06 3.43
N SER A 318 6.75 -36.47 2.64
CA SER A 318 6.97 -37.10 1.34
C SER A 318 7.42 -36.13 0.24
N LEU A 319 7.34 -34.81 0.46
CA LEU A 319 7.80 -33.82 -0.50
C LEU A 319 9.33 -33.72 -0.52
N LEU A 320 9.90 -33.75 -1.72
CA LEU A 320 11.34 -33.62 -1.93
C LEU A 320 11.88 -32.27 -1.40
N PRO A 321 13.10 -32.25 -0.82
CA PRO A 321 13.86 -31.03 -0.61
C PRO A 321 14.04 -30.24 -1.90
N CYS A 322 13.73 -28.94 -1.91
CA CYS A 322 13.89 -28.06 -3.05
C CYS A 322 14.72 -26.85 -2.62
N PHE A 323 15.65 -26.44 -3.49
CA PHE A 323 16.58 -25.34 -3.23
C PHE A 323 15.84 -23.99 -3.08
N GLY A 324 16.24 -23.18 -2.11
CA GLY A 324 15.71 -21.82 -1.90
C GLY A 324 14.35 -21.71 -1.18
N MET A 325 13.73 -22.83 -0.78
CA MET A 325 12.44 -22.84 -0.07
C MET A 325 12.59 -23.21 1.40
N ARG A 326 11.79 -22.61 2.28
CA ARG A 326 11.84 -22.92 3.72
C ARG A 326 11.30 -24.32 3.99
N HIS A 327 11.98 -25.07 4.86
CA HIS A 327 11.49 -26.32 5.41
C HIS A 327 10.77 -26.05 6.74
N PHE A 328 9.49 -26.41 6.81
CA PHE A 328 8.71 -26.31 8.04
C PHE A 328 9.01 -27.53 8.93
N LYS A 329 9.84 -27.33 9.97
CA LYS A 329 10.19 -28.40 10.93
C LYS A 329 9.09 -28.70 11.96
N ASN A 330 8.19 -27.73 12.21
CA ASN A 330 7.14 -27.81 13.22
C ASN A 330 5.75 -28.08 12.61
N ARG A 331 4.82 -28.55 13.46
CA ARG A 331 3.41 -28.78 13.11
C ARG A 331 2.79 -27.53 12.49
N TRP A 332 2.09 -27.72 11.37
CA TRP A 332 1.37 -26.68 10.63
C TRP A 332 0.38 -25.89 11.51
N SER A 333 -0.33 -26.58 12.40
CA SER A 333 -1.28 -26.02 13.36
C SER A 333 -0.65 -25.10 14.41
N CYS A 334 0.69 -25.06 14.54
CA CYS A 334 1.41 -24.26 15.52
C CYS A 334 2.04 -22.98 14.93
N LEU A 335 1.89 -22.71 13.63
CA LEU A 335 2.47 -21.52 12.99
C LEU A 335 1.64 -20.26 13.31
N ALA A 336 1.90 -19.64 14.47
CA ALA A 336 1.41 -18.31 14.78
C ALA A 336 2.24 -17.26 14.02
N GLN A 337 1.56 -16.33 13.33
CA GLN A 337 2.17 -15.21 12.57
C GLN A 337 3.01 -15.60 11.33
N ILE A 338 2.34 -16.15 10.32
CA ILE A 338 2.96 -16.50 9.03
C ILE A 338 3.10 -15.27 8.12
N SER A 339 4.34 -14.94 7.76
CA SER A 339 4.73 -13.89 6.80
C SER A 339 4.27 -14.19 5.37
N GLY A 340 4.26 -13.17 4.50
CA GLY A 340 3.91 -13.34 3.08
C GLY A 340 4.81 -14.34 2.35
N LYS A 341 6.12 -14.30 2.61
CA LYS A 341 7.10 -15.24 2.05
C LYS A 341 6.84 -16.66 2.50
N GLU A 342 6.53 -16.88 3.78
CA GLU A 342 6.17 -18.22 4.27
C GLU A 342 4.87 -18.72 3.63
N ARG A 343 3.86 -17.88 3.43
CA ARG A 343 2.63 -18.29 2.71
C ARG A 343 2.87 -18.61 1.25
N LYS A 344 3.81 -17.92 0.60
CA LYS A 344 4.23 -18.22 -0.78
C LYS A 344 4.88 -19.60 -0.86
N ASP A 345 5.77 -19.92 0.08
CA ASP A 345 6.39 -21.24 0.19
C ASP A 345 5.35 -22.32 0.53
N MET A 346 4.38 -22.04 1.41
CA MET A 346 3.27 -22.94 1.74
C MET A 346 2.38 -23.22 0.53
N GLY A 347 1.99 -22.17 -0.22
CA GLY A 347 1.23 -22.33 -1.46
C GLY A 347 2.01 -23.13 -2.51
N ARG A 348 3.34 -22.90 -2.58
CA ARG A 348 4.21 -23.53 -3.58
C ARG A 348 4.49 -25.01 -3.35
N ARG A 349 4.67 -25.42 -2.10
CA ARG A 349 5.04 -26.80 -1.75
C ARG A 349 3.85 -27.62 -1.26
N ILE A 350 3.08 -27.04 -0.36
CA ILE A 350 2.26 -27.82 0.56
C ILE A 350 0.90 -28.04 -0.07
N LEU A 351 0.26 -26.99 -0.60
CA LEU A 351 -1.05 -27.10 -1.22
C LEU A 351 -1.04 -28.01 -2.47
N LEU A 352 0.04 -28.05 -3.26
CA LEU A 352 0.15 -28.94 -4.43
C LEU A 352 0.23 -30.42 -4.07
N GLY A 353 1.09 -30.82 -3.12
CA GLY A 353 1.15 -32.21 -2.64
C GLY A 353 -0.01 -32.63 -1.74
N TYR A 354 -0.68 -31.66 -1.13
CA TYR A 354 -1.77 -31.85 -0.18
C TYR A 354 -3.12 -32.10 -0.85
N ILE A 355 -3.40 -31.39 -1.95
CA ILE A 355 -4.76 -31.32 -2.51
C ILE A 355 -5.03 -32.40 -3.57
N ILE A 356 -3.97 -32.90 -4.24
CA ILE A 356 -4.10 -33.94 -5.26
C ILE A 356 -4.90 -35.14 -4.70
N GLY A 357 -6.08 -35.36 -5.28
CA GLY A 357 -7.01 -36.46 -4.96
C GLY A 357 -8.04 -36.21 -3.85
N LYS A 358 -8.02 -35.08 -3.12
CA LYS A 358 -8.93 -34.86 -1.96
C LYS A 358 -9.79 -33.60 -2.02
N ALA A 359 -9.32 -32.53 -2.66
CA ALA A 359 -10.05 -31.25 -2.64
C ALA A 359 -9.97 -30.53 -4.00
N PRO A 360 -10.76 -30.96 -5.01
CA PRO A 360 -10.64 -30.49 -6.39
C PRO A 360 -10.78 -28.96 -6.55
N SER A 361 -11.66 -28.32 -5.77
CA SER A 361 -11.91 -26.87 -5.84
C SER A 361 -10.76 -26.00 -5.33
N GLN A 362 -9.85 -26.57 -4.53
CA GLN A 362 -8.69 -25.89 -4.00
C GLN A 362 -7.49 -26.00 -4.96
N VAL A 363 -7.41 -27.08 -5.75
CA VAL A 363 -6.41 -27.22 -6.82
C VAL A 363 -6.57 -26.08 -7.82
N THR A 364 -7.81 -25.82 -8.23
CA THR A 364 -8.09 -24.86 -9.30
C THR A 364 -7.79 -23.42 -8.88
N LEU A 365 -7.93 -23.07 -7.60
CA LEU A 365 -7.47 -21.78 -7.08
C LEU A 365 -5.94 -21.66 -7.04
N LEU A 366 -5.22 -22.75 -6.81
CA LEU A 366 -3.75 -22.72 -6.93
C LEU A 366 -3.34 -22.51 -8.37
N ASP A 367 -3.95 -23.24 -9.31
CA ASP A 367 -3.68 -23.07 -10.74
C ASP A 367 -3.88 -21.62 -11.16
N PHE A 368 -4.98 -20.99 -10.71
CA PHE A 368 -5.20 -19.56 -10.91
C PHE A 368 -4.05 -18.70 -10.36
N ILE A 369 -3.58 -18.96 -9.13
CA ILE A 369 -2.48 -18.22 -8.52
C ILE A 369 -1.17 -18.39 -9.30
N TYR A 370 -0.89 -19.58 -9.83
CA TYR A 370 0.30 -19.82 -10.64
C TYR A 370 0.22 -19.16 -12.01
N ILE A 371 -0.90 -19.34 -12.71
CA ILE A 371 -1.12 -18.79 -14.05
C ILE A 371 -1.06 -17.27 -13.98
N SER A 372 -1.70 -16.63 -12.99
CA SER A 372 -1.69 -15.16 -12.84
C SER A 372 -0.30 -14.54 -12.62
N GLN A 373 0.71 -15.35 -12.31
CA GLN A 373 2.11 -14.93 -12.13
C GLN A 373 3.00 -15.28 -13.32
N TYR A 374 2.43 -15.72 -14.44
CA TYR A 374 3.23 -15.97 -15.64
C TYR A 374 3.93 -14.68 -16.08
N PRO A 375 5.21 -14.77 -16.52
CA PRO A 375 5.99 -13.59 -16.89
C PRO A 375 5.51 -12.93 -18.20
N SER A 376 4.60 -13.59 -18.91
CA SER A 376 3.93 -13.16 -20.13
C SER A 376 2.60 -13.89 -20.28
N HIS A 377 1.59 -13.23 -20.85
CA HIS A 377 0.30 -13.81 -21.13
C HIS A 377 -0.07 -13.70 -22.62
N ASN A 378 -0.71 -14.73 -23.14
CA ASN A 378 -1.41 -14.74 -24.42
C ASN A 378 -2.90 -15.11 -24.21
N LYS A 379 -3.68 -15.14 -25.30
CA LYS A 379 -5.12 -15.49 -25.27
C LYS A 379 -5.38 -16.82 -24.55
N ASP A 380 -4.56 -17.83 -24.81
CA ASP A 380 -4.73 -19.18 -24.25
C ASP A 380 -4.46 -19.19 -22.75
N SER A 381 -3.37 -18.56 -22.29
CA SER A 381 -3.03 -18.45 -20.86
C SER A 381 -4.09 -17.68 -20.06
N LEU A 382 -4.71 -16.66 -20.66
CA LEU A 382 -5.85 -15.95 -20.06
C LEU A 382 -7.11 -16.83 -20.05
N GLY A 383 -7.29 -17.68 -21.06
CA GLY A 383 -8.31 -18.71 -21.08
C GLY A 383 -8.12 -19.72 -19.94
N TYR A 384 -6.90 -20.22 -19.73
CA TYR A 384 -6.59 -21.12 -18.61
C TYR A 384 -6.85 -20.46 -17.26
N LEU A 385 -6.54 -19.17 -17.12
CA LEU A 385 -6.82 -18.40 -15.91
C LEU A 385 -8.34 -18.35 -15.62
N GLN A 386 -9.16 -18.13 -16.65
CA GLN A 386 -10.61 -18.10 -16.53
C GLN A 386 -11.20 -19.48 -16.21
N VAL A 387 -10.75 -20.53 -16.91
CA VAL A 387 -11.17 -21.92 -16.67
C VAL A 387 -10.87 -22.36 -15.24
N ALA A 388 -9.72 -21.97 -14.69
CA ALA A 388 -9.36 -22.25 -13.30
C ALA A 388 -10.36 -21.63 -12.30
N LEU A 389 -10.86 -20.41 -12.57
CA LEU A 389 -11.90 -19.78 -11.77
C LEU A 389 -13.26 -20.46 -11.90
N GLU A 390 -13.67 -20.78 -13.13
CA GLU A 390 -14.93 -21.48 -13.40
C GLU A 390 -14.99 -22.84 -12.71
N HIS A 391 -13.89 -23.60 -12.77
CA HIS A 391 -13.77 -24.86 -12.05
C HIS A 391 -13.80 -24.67 -10.53
N HIS A 392 -13.18 -23.60 -10.01
CA HIS A 392 -13.32 -23.29 -8.58
C HIS A 392 -14.79 -23.04 -8.22
N HIS A 393 -15.49 -22.19 -8.97
CA HIS A 393 -16.87 -21.84 -8.68
C HIS A 393 -17.85 -23.02 -8.83
N SER A 394 -17.57 -23.93 -9.76
CA SER A 394 -18.36 -25.16 -9.94
C SER A 394 -18.20 -26.14 -8.78
N ASN A 395 -17.04 -26.14 -8.11
CA ASN A 395 -16.71 -27.14 -7.09
C ASN A 395 -16.70 -26.57 -5.65
N LYS A 396 -16.83 -25.25 -5.46
CA LYS A 396 -16.72 -24.60 -4.13
C LYS A 396 -17.80 -25.05 -3.14
N CYS A 397 -18.98 -25.47 -3.63
CA CYS A 397 -20.12 -25.89 -2.80
C CYS A 397 -19.77 -27.04 -1.85
N ILE A 398 -18.82 -27.90 -2.21
CA ILE A 398 -18.36 -28.99 -1.35
C ILE A 398 -17.89 -28.51 0.03
N LEU A 399 -17.35 -27.29 0.13
CA LEU A 399 -16.93 -26.72 1.41
C LEU A 399 -18.11 -26.27 2.29
N ILE A 400 -19.23 -25.94 1.67
CA ILE A 400 -20.49 -25.63 2.36
C ILE A 400 -21.11 -26.95 2.84
N ASP A 401 -21.16 -27.95 1.97
CA ASP A 401 -21.71 -29.28 2.30
C ASP A 401 -20.95 -29.96 3.45
N LEU A 402 -19.63 -29.74 3.52
CA LEU A 402 -18.78 -30.23 4.62
C LEU A 402 -18.85 -29.38 5.90
N GLY A 403 -19.63 -28.29 5.91
CA GLY A 403 -19.75 -27.38 7.05
C GLY A 403 -18.46 -26.61 7.37
N ILE A 404 -17.52 -26.53 6.42
CA ILE A 404 -16.24 -25.82 6.61
C ILE A 404 -16.45 -24.31 6.46
N ARG A 405 -17.45 -23.90 5.67
CA ARG A 405 -17.73 -22.50 5.41
C ARG A 405 -19.18 -22.26 4.99
N ASP A 406 -19.76 -21.16 5.45
CA ASP A 406 -21.16 -20.83 5.12
C ASP A 406 -21.31 -20.07 3.79
N HIS A 407 -20.35 -19.20 3.45
CA HIS A 407 -20.43 -18.35 2.26
C HIS A 407 -19.04 -17.98 1.70
N PHE A 408 -18.99 -17.60 0.42
CA PHE A 408 -17.76 -17.18 -0.28
C PHE A 408 -17.65 -15.67 -0.50
N ASN A 409 -18.47 -14.87 0.18
CA ASN A 409 -18.47 -13.41 0.09
C ASN A 409 -17.22 -12.76 0.73
N ILE A 410 -16.09 -12.92 0.06
CA ILE A 410 -14.78 -12.45 0.50
C ILE A 410 -14.28 -11.48 -0.58
N PRO A 411 -14.11 -10.18 -0.30
CA PRO A 411 -13.66 -9.20 -1.30
C PRO A 411 -12.34 -9.57 -1.97
N LYS A 412 -11.41 -10.19 -1.22
CA LYS A 412 -10.14 -10.68 -1.77
C LYS A 412 -10.31 -11.87 -2.71
N LEU A 413 -11.30 -12.74 -2.46
CA LEU A 413 -11.63 -13.82 -3.40
C LEU A 413 -12.33 -13.26 -4.63
N HIS A 414 -13.34 -12.39 -4.46
CA HIS A 414 -14.02 -11.75 -5.59
C HIS A 414 -13.06 -10.99 -6.52
N SER A 415 -11.96 -10.44 -5.98
CA SER A 415 -10.95 -9.76 -6.78
C SER A 415 -10.35 -10.61 -7.90
N THR A 416 -10.36 -11.95 -7.79
CA THR A 416 -9.85 -12.85 -8.83
C THR A 416 -10.59 -12.69 -10.16
N GLN A 417 -11.87 -12.32 -10.12
CA GLN A 417 -12.70 -12.06 -11.30
C GLN A 417 -12.18 -10.93 -12.18
N HIS A 418 -11.31 -10.07 -11.65
CA HIS A 418 -10.80 -8.90 -12.36
C HIS A 418 -9.35 -9.06 -12.84
N TYR A 419 -8.67 -10.18 -12.58
CA TYR A 419 -7.26 -10.35 -12.97
C TYR A 419 -7.07 -10.38 -14.48
N ALA A 420 -7.87 -11.15 -15.20
CA ALA A 420 -7.72 -11.29 -16.65
C ALA A 420 -7.85 -9.94 -17.37
N GLU A 421 -8.80 -9.11 -16.97
CA GLU A 421 -8.96 -7.76 -17.51
C GLU A 421 -7.82 -6.83 -17.09
N CYS A 422 -7.36 -6.90 -15.84
CA CYS A 422 -6.23 -6.09 -15.41
C CYS A 422 -4.94 -6.45 -16.15
N ILE A 423 -4.72 -7.74 -16.45
CA ILE A 423 -3.59 -8.17 -17.26
C ILE A 423 -3.69 -7.63 -18.69
N ARG A 424 -4.90 -7.57 -19.27
CA ARG A 424 -5.10 -6.96 -20.60
C ARG A 424 -4.82 -5.44 -20.58
N ASN A 425 -5.20 -4.76 -19.51
CA ASN A 425 -5.09 -3.30 -19.42
C ASN A 425 -3.70 -2.82 -18.98
N PHE A 426 -3.03 -3.57 -18.10
CA PHE A 426 -1.82 -3.15 -17.39
C PHE A 426 -0.67 -4.16 -17.46
N ASP A 427 -0.80 -5.17 -18.32
CA ASP A 427 0.18 -6.25 -18.52
C ASP A 427 0.33 -7.16 -17.28
N THR A 428 1.35 -8.00 -17.23
CA THR A 428 1.57 -9.03 -16.19
C THR A 428 1.52 -8.48 -14.77
N THR A 429 1.06 -9.31 -13.82
CA THR A 429 0.75 -8.89 -12.43
C THR A 429 1.94 -8.36 -11.63
N ASP A 430 3.14 -8.70 -12.06
CA ASP A 430 4.39 -8.18 -11.52
C ASP A 430 4.59 -6.68 -11.82
N ASN A 431 3.95 -6.10 -12.82
CA ASN A 431 4.02 -4.66 -13.06
C ASN A 431 3.39 -3.82 -11.94
N TYR A 432 2.53 -4.41 -11.10
CA TYR A 432 1.73 -3.69 -10.12
C TYR A 432 1.53 -4.46 -8.80
N ASN A 433 2.47 -5.33 -8.44
CA ASN A 433 2.47 -6.09 -7.18
C ASN A 433 3.12 -5.27 -6.04
N THR A 434 2.55 -5.29 -4.84
CA THR A 434 3.07 -4.52 -3.70
C THR A 434 4.39 -5.06 -3.16
N GLU A 435 4.78 -6.31 -3.47
CA GLU A 435 6.04 -6.94 -3.04
C GLU A 435 7.28 -6.09 -3.42
N MET A 436 7.23 -5.43 -4.58
CA MET A 436 8.28 -4.51 -5.03
C MET A 436 8.37 -3.29 -4.10
N PHE A 437 7.24 -2.69 -3.76
CA PHE A 437 7.20 -1.53 -2.87
C PHE A 437 7.58 -1.93 -1.44
N GLU A 438 7.22 -3.11 -0.94
CA GLU A 438 7.69 -3.59 0.36
C GLU A 438 9.22 -3.69 0.45
N HIS A 439 9.89 -4.13 -0.62
CA HIS A 439 11.36 -4.11 -0.69
C HIS A 439 11.88 -2.67 -0.64
N PHE A 440 11.26 -1.74 -1.36
CA PHE A 440 11.61 -0.32 -1.26
C PHE A 440 11.40 0.26 0.15
N HIS A 441 10.37 -0.16 0.88
CA HIS A 441 10.22 0.22 2.29
C HIS A 441 11.32 -0.37 3.18
N ILE A 442 11.83 -1.55 2.86
CA ILE A 442 12.97 -2.12 3.58
C ILE A 442 14.20 -1.26 3.31
N ASP A 443 14.58 -1.09 2.05
CA ASP A 443 15.81 -0.42 1.64
C ASP A 443 15.81 1.06 2.03
N TYR A 444 14.73 1.80 1.71
CA TYR A 444 14.69 3.26 1.91
C TYR A 444 14.27 3.70 3.31
N ALA A 445 13.54 2.87 4.06
CA ALA A 445 13.02 3.27 5.38
C ALA A 445 13.54 2.40 6.53
N LYS A 446 13.52 1.06 6.41
CA LYS A 446 13.90 0.19 7.54
C LYS A 446 15.41 0.01 7.69
N GLU A 447 16.16 -0.10 6.60
CA GLU A 447 17.62 -0.20 6.66
C GLU A 447 18.23 1.13 7.11
N GLY A 448 17.71 2.25 6.61
CA GLY A 448 17.99 3.57 7.18
C GLY A 448 17.73 3.58 8.69
N TRP A 449 16.54 3.17 9.14
CA TRP A 449 16.18 3.12 10.58
C TRP A 449 17.10 2.23 11.41
N ARG A 450 17.52 1.09 10.86
CA ARG A 450 18.41 0.13 11.53
C ARG A 450 19.87 0.59 11.58
N ALA A 451 20.28 1.45 10.65
CA ALA A 451 21.62 2.05 10.67
C ALA A 451 21.77 3.13 11.77
N THR A 452 20.66 3.47 12.45
CA THR A 452 20.66 4.42 13.57
C THR A 452 21.06 3.79 14.88
N ASN A 453 21.51 4.61 15.82
CA ASN A 453 21.76 4.26 17.21
C ASN A 453 20.49 4.29 18.08
N PHE A 454 19.31 4.45 17.49
CA PHE A 454 18.00 4.51 18.17
C PHE A 454 17.88 5.66 19.22
N ARG A 455 18.60 6.77 18.99
CA ARG A 455 18.47 8.05 19.69
C ARG A 455 18.69 9.18 18.71
N ASP A 456 17.69 10.03 18.48
CA ASP A 456 17.76 11.02 17.39
C ASP A 456 18.01 10.28 16.06
N GLU A 457 17.07 9.40 15.73
CA GLU A 457 17.24 8.38 14.69
C GLU A 457 17.26 9.00 13.30
N LEU A 458 16.44 10.03 13.07
CA LEU A 458 16.30 10.74 11.80
C LEU A 458 17.64 11.19 11.16
N PRO A 459 18.59 11.83 11.89
CA PRO A 459 19.91 12.16 11.35
C PRO A 459 20.85 10.98 11.08
N GLN A 460 20.47 9.76 11.46
CA GLN A 460 21.28 8.56 11.29
C GLN A 460 20.68 7.59 10.26
N MET A 461 19.43 7.83 9.84
CA MET A 461 18.76 7.09 8.76
C MET A 461 19.19 7.51 7.36
N THR A 462 20.27 8.30 7.27
CA THR A 462 20.81 8.90 6.06
C THR A 462 22.06 8.22 5.55
#